data_AF-A0A9D2DA73-F1
#
_entry.id   AF-A0A9D2DA73-F1
#
_cell.length_a   1.000
_cell.length_b   1.000
_cell.length_c   1.000
_cell.angle_alpha   90.00
_cell.angle_beta   90.00
_cell.angle_gamma   90.00
#
_symmetry.space_group_name_H-M   'P 1'
#
loop_
_entity.id
_entity.type
_entity.pdbx_description
1 polymer ?
#
loop_
_entity_poly.entity_id
_entity_poly.type
_entity_poly.pdbx_seq_one_letter_code
_entity_poly.pdbx_strand_id
1 'polypeptide(L)'
;MRNYIKRAAAAVLTGIMAVTLAGNVRADEAMTFEEARQASYDTVPDTNNIQGWPQGPNVYGNSAIVMDMNSGAILYGKKIDDQHYPASITKLLTALVALENSELDDEVYFSEDSVSFLEPGDASIGMTSGEILSMNDALYGMLLASANEVSYAIAESTGKLMGGDYNTFIQAMNDRAVELGCTGSHWTNANGLHNEQHYTTAHDMALIASAVYQFEEFRTVTQTLNYTISPTNLVGESRTFQQNHKMLWPENYNYYEYCTGGKTGYTDQSRTTLVTMADNGNMQLVAVLLQDDGDVYADTRAMFDYVFSNFSKVPLKDKAKAEGVSSYEDENAYVLLPAGIDFSSLDSEITITDKKEGAGKVTYFYEGQNVGSAEVSLTPEYVKEQTGYDITPQITKKGSAQADTPKEEAGLSLPVKILIGAGAALVVLAAIFCAVVRYMLVKKRRRRLALARRRRKGRSVNTGEPVRRYSHSGSPYRAATSRGSNHRRSVRRSAESPSRYARGAVSHPSVRKRRR
;
A
#
# COMPACT_ATOMS: atom_id res chain seq x y z
N MET A 1 41.63 73.37 -28.98
CA MET A 1 40.46 74.22 -29.32
C MET A 1 39.34 73.28 -29.77
N ARG A 2 38.12 73.40 -29.20
CA ARG A 2 36.85 72.73 -29.60
C ARG A 2 36.83 71.19 -29.78
N ASN A 3 35.91 70.55 -29.05
CA ASN A 3 35.24 69.30 -29.47
C ASN A 3 34.40 69.53 -30.75
N TYR A 4 33.82 68.46 -31.31
CA TYR A 4 33.03 68.38 -32.58
C TYR A 4 33.93 68.39 -33.85
N ILE A 5 33.76 67.55 -34.88
CA ILE A 5 32.70 66.57 -35.28
C ILE A 5 33.42 65.30 -35.83
N LYS A 6 33.28 64.11 -35.25
CA LYS A 6 32.23 63.08 -35.54
C LYS A 6 31.97 62.74 -37.03
N ARG A 7 32.87 62.01 -37.68
CA ARG A 7 32.56 60.96 -38.69
C ARG A 7 33.49 59.77 -38.37
N ALA A 8 33.06 58.53 -38.10
CA ALA A 8 32.04 57.68 -38.71
C ALA A 8 32.34 57.39 -40.20
N ALA A 9 32.46 56.13 -40.66
CA ALA A 9 32.48 54.83 -39.99
C ALA A 9 33.11 53.77 -40.94
N ALA A 10 33.21 52.51 -40.49
CA ALA A 10 33.73 51.36 -41.23
C ALA A 10 35.24 51.36 -41.56
N ALA A 11 35.73 50.21 -42.05
CA ALA A 11 37.07 49.98 -42.60
C ALA A 11 38.30 50.02 -41.65
N VAL A 12 38.19 49.45 -40.44
CA VAL A 12 39.31 48.67 -39.85
C VAL A 12 38.73 47.37 -39.27
N LEU A 13 38.58 46.35 -40.13
CA LEU A 13 38.07 45.02 -39.76
C LEU A 13 38.99 43.92 -40.34
N THR A 14 40.26 43.94 -39.94
CA THR A 14 41.20 42.83 -40.17
C THR A 14 42.36 42.91 -39.19
N GLY A 15 42.59 41.84 -38.42
CA GLY A 15 43.84 41.60 -37.69
C GLY A 15 44.11 42.47 -36.45
N ILE A 16 43.47 42.15 -35.32
CA ILE A 16 44.04 42.03 -33.95
C ILE A 16 42.90 41.55 -33.03
N MET A 17 42.53 40.26 -33.16
CA MET A 17 41.76 39.51 -32.15
C MET A 17 41.82 37.99 -32.38
N ALA A 18 42.95 37.52 -32.91
CA ALA A 18 43.34 36.11 -32.89
C ALA A 18 44.45 35.95 -31.83
N VAL A 19 44.58 34.75 -31.26
CA VAL A 19 45.29 34.44 -29.99
C VAL A 19 44.45 34.76 -28.75
N THR A 20 44.51 33.87 -27.75
CA THR A 20 43.83 33.94 -26.44
C THR A 20 42.29 34.04 -26.45
N LEU A 21 41.63 33.06 -27.08
CA LEU A 21 40.39 32.49 -26.53
C LEU A 21 40.24 30.98 -26.79
N ALA A 22 41.36 30.25 -26.73
CA ALA A 22 41.35 28.80 -26.51
C ALA A 22 41.09 28.50 -25.03
N GLY A 23 39.97 29.02 -24.50
CA GLY A 23 39.47 28.69 -23.17
C GLY A 23 38.86 27.30 -23.19
N ASN A 24 39.11 26.51 -22.16
CA ASN A 24 38.69 25.11 -22.10
C ASN A 24 37.16 24.98 -22.24
N VAL A 25 36.70 24.60 -23.44
CA VAL A 25 35.50 23.78 -23.56
C VAL A 25 35.91 22.39 -23.09
N ARG A 26 35.89 22.18 -21.77
CA ARG A 26 35.56 20.86 -21.26
C ARG A 26 34.16 20.59 -21.77
N ALA A 27 34.00 19.55 -22.58
CA ALA A 27 32.75 18.84 -22.55
C ALA A 27 32.62 18.30 -21.11
N ASP A 28 31.46 18.45 -20.49
CA ASP A 28 31.14 17.64 -19.33
C ASP A 28 31.07 16.19 -19.84
N GLU A 29 32.08 15.39 -19.47
CA GLU A 29 32.09 13.97 -19.77
C GLU A 29 30.95 13.35 -18.96
N ALA A 30 29.85 13.02 -19.65
CA ALA A 30 28.65 12.50 -19.02
C ALA A 30 29.00 11.21 -18.26
N MET A 31 28.79 11.26 -16.94
CA MET A 31 29.11 10.18 -16.01
C MET A 31 28.56 8.84 -16.52
N THR A 32 29.41 7.83 -16.61
CA THR A 32 28.97 6.52 -17.10
C THR A 32 28.04 5.84 -16.10
N PHE A 33 27.26 4.86 -16.58
CA PHE A 33 26.32 4.12 -15.73
C PHE A 33 26.99 3.51 -14.48
N GLU A 34 28.17 2.89 -14.63
CA GLU A 34 28.87 2.27 -13.50
C GLU A 34 29.46 3.32 -12.54
N GLU A 35 29.90 4.48 -13.04
CA GLU A 35 30.32 5.60 -12.18
C GLU A 35 29.14 6.19 -11.40
N ALA A 36 27.96 6.35 -12.01
CA ALA A 36 26.76 6.84 -11.34
C ALA A 36 26.25 5.84 -10.29
N ARG A 37 26.24 4.56 -10.64
CA ARG A 37 25.89 3.44 -9.76
C ARG A 37 26.84 3.32 -8.56
N GLN A 38 28.15 3.47 -8.79
CA GLN A 38 29.14 3.48 -7.71
C GLN A 38 29.06 4.77 -6.88
N ALA A 39 28.83 5.94 -7.48
CA ALA A 39 28.65 7.19 -6.75
C ALA A 39 27.39 7.20 -5.87
N SER A 40 26.32 6.51 -6.27
CA SER A 40 25.20 6.21 -5.38
C SER A 40 25.66 5.36 -4.20
N TYR A 41 26.35 4.24 -4.44
CA TYR A 41 26.83 3.36 -3.37
C TYR A 41 27.80 4.07 -2.41
N ASP A 42 28.69 4.92 -2.91
CA ASP A 42 29.66 5.68 -2.11
C ASP A 42 29.02 6.87 -1.37
N THR A 43 27.76 7.22 -1.66
CA THR A 43 26.99 8.22 -0.90
C THR A 43 26.66 7.66 0.48
N VAL A 44 27.37 8.14 1.50
CA VAL A 44 27.14 7.83 2.92
C VAL A 44 25.70 8.17 3.32
N PRO A 45 24.98 7.28 4.04
CA PRO A 45 23.65 7.57 4.58
C PRO A 45 23.67 8.78 5.52
N ASP A 46 22.70 9.69 5.41
CA ASP A 46 22.65 10.93 6.22
C ASP A 46 22.65 10.60 7.72
N THR A 47 21.90 9.57 8.11
CA THR A 47 21.83 9.10 9.51
C THR A 47 23.17 8.66 10.10
N ASN A 48 24.17 8.29 9.27
CA ASN A 48 25.50 7.93 9.77
C ASN A 48 26.29 9.15 10.29
N ASN A 49 25.87 10.38 9.95
CA ASN A 49 26.50 11.62 10.42
C ASN A 49 25.99 12.07 11.80
N ILE A 50 24.94 11.43 12.33
CA ILE A 50 24.39 11.74 13.65
C ILE A 50 25.37 11.26 14.73
N GLN A 51 25.72 12.15 15.68
CA GLN A 51 26.68 11.81 16.73
C GLN A 51 26.15 10.66 17.60
N GLY A 52 26.95 9.60 17.80
CA GLY A 52 26.57 8.45 18.62
C GLY A 52 25.58 7.48 17.95
N TRP A 53 25.12 7.75 16.73
CA TRP A 53 24.24 6.86 15.98
C TRP A 53 25.02 5.68 15.39
N PRO A 54 24.44 4.46 15.38
CA PRO A 54 25.06 3.29 14.77
C PRO A 54 25.24 3.51 13.27
N GLN A 55 26.31 2.96 12.71
CA GLN A 55 26.66 3.19 11.30
C GLN A 55 25.92 2.19 10.40
N GLY A 56 24.98 2.70 9.60
CA GLY A 56 24.21 1.94 8.61
C GLY A 56 25.04 1.55 7.39
N PRO A 57 24.59 0.53 6.63
CA PRO A 57 25.26 0.07 5.42
C PRO A 57 25.14 1.09 4.27
N ASN A 58 26.09 1.05 3.34
CA ASN A 58 25.93 1.71 2.04
C ASN A 58 25.01 0.86 1.13
N VAL A 59 24.21 1.53 0.29
CA VAL A 59 23.22 0.90 -0.62
C VAL A 59 23.22 1.59 -1.99
N TYR A 60 22.83 0.87 -3.05
CA TYR A 60 22.80 1.32 -4.44
C TYR A 60 21.59 2.20 -4.80
N GLY A 61 20.46 2.09 -4.10
CA GLY A 61 19.34 3.04 -4.20
C GLY A 61 19.78 4.47 -3.93
N ASN A 62 19.55 5.40 -4.85
CA ASN A 62 19.95 6.80 -4.68
C ASN A 62 19.31 7.43 -3.44
N SER A 63 18.06 7.08 -3.15
CA SER A 63 17.39 7.37 -1.89
C SER A 63 16.90 6.09 -1.21
N ALA A 64 17.07 6.00 0.11
CA ALA A 64 16.62 4.86 0.89
C ALA A 64 16.31 5.22 2.35
N ILE A 65 15.32 4.54 2.95
CA ILE A 65 14.88 4.76 4.34
C ILE A 65 14.53 3.42 5.00
N VAL A 66 14.69 3.33 6.32
CA VAL A 66 13.95 2.37 7.15
C VAL A 66 13.25 3.09 8.29
N MET A 67 11.94 2.83 8.45
CA MET A 67 11.07 3.47 9.42
C MET A 67 10.21 2.44 10.18
N ASP A 68 9.95 2.64 11.47
CA ASP A 68 8.94 1.86 12.19
C ASP A 68 7.53 2.36 11.85
N MET A 69 6.66 1.45 11.42
CA MET A 69 5.35 1.76 10.83
C MET A 69 4.29 2.22 11.83
N ASN A 70 4.56 2.14 13.14
CA ASN A 70 3.60 2.55 14.17
C ASN A 70 4.05 3.81 14.91
N SER A 71 5.35 3.96 15.21
CA SER A 71 5.87 5.19 15.84
C SER A 71 6.37 6.22 14.83
N GLY A 72 6.55 5.88 13.55
CA GLY A 72 7.14 6.78 12.55
C GLY A 72 8.62 7.12 12.82
N ALA A 73 9.31 6.33 13.66
CA ALA A 73 10.73 6.53 13.95
C ALA A 73 11.57 6.21 12.72
N ILE A 74 12.48 7.11 12.32
CA ILE A 74 13.35 6.95 11.16
C ILE A 74 14.70 6.44 11.65
N LEU A 75 15.05 5.21 11.27
CA LEU A 75 16.13 4.40 11.88
C LEU A 75 17.35 4.29 10.97
N TYR A 76 17.11 4.43 9.67
CA TYR A 76 18.09 4.58 8.61
C TYR A 76 17.56 5.61 7.61
N GLY A 77 18.42 6.49 7.09
CA GLY A 77 18.05 7.45 6.05
C GLY A 77 19.24 7.82 5.16
N LYS A 78 18.97 7.84 3.85
CA LYS A 78 19.84 8.31 2.75
C LYS A 78 18.96 9.08 1.77
N LYS A 79 19.15 10.39 1.64
CA LYS A 79 18.43 11.32 0.74
C LYS A 79 16.91 11.10 0.77
N ILE A 80 16.33 11.02 1.97
CA ILE A 80 14.98 10.46 2.15
C ILE A 80 13.88 11.32 1.49
N ASP A 81 14.15 12.61 1.27
CA ASP A 81 13.26 13.61 0.67
C ASP A 81 13.62 13.97 -0.79
N ASP A 82 14.66 13.36 -1.38
CA ASP A 82 14.95 13.53 -2.82
C ASP A 82 13.81 12.90 -3.65
N GLN A 83 13.40 13.58 -4.72
CA GLN A 83 12.25 13.19 -5.55
C GLN A 83 12.64 12.20 -6.65
N HIS A 84 11.92 11.07 -6.72
CA HIS A 84 12.11 10.02 -7.73
C HIS A 84 10.78 9.61 -8.36
N TYR A 85 10.85 9.00 -9.54
CA TYR A 85 9.69 8.35 -10.16
C TYR A 85 9.39 7.02 -9.43
N PRO A 86 8.15 6.78 -8.95
CA PRO A 86 7.82 5.64 -8.08
C PRO A 86 7.82 4.27 -8.80
N ALA A 87 7.49 4.24 -10.10
CA ALA A 87 7.02 3.04 -10.78
C ALA A 87 5.85 2.36 -10.00
N SER A 88 5.68 1.05 -10.15
CA SER A 88 4.54 0.30 -9.61
C SER A 88 4.40 0.27 -8.07
N ILE A 89 5.25 0.96 -7.28
CA ILE A 89 5.00 1.17 -5.84
C ILE A 89 3.83 2.14 -5.60
N THR A 90 3.47 2.98 -6.58
CA THR A 90 2.22 3.79 -6.62
C THR A 90 0.99 2.96 -6.23
N LYS A 91 0.97 1.68 -6.60
CA LYS A 91 -0.14 0.75 -6.32
C LYS A 91 -0.39 0.51 -4.83
N LEU A 92 0.54 0.89 -3.93
CA LEU A 92 0.31 0.92 -2.48
C LEU A 92 -0.65 2.03 -2.07
N LEU A 93 -0.49 3.24 -2.60
CA LEU A 93 -1.42 4.36 -2.36
C LEU A 93 -2.78 4.08 -3.03
N THR A 94 -2.79 3.46 -4.20
CA THR A 94 -4.05 2.98 -4.83
C THR A 94 -4.76 1.94 -3.97
N ALA A 95 -4.03 1.00 -3.35
CA ALA A 95 -4.62 0.04 -2.42
C ALA A 95 -5.18 0.73 -1.16
N LEU A 96 -4.48 1.72 -0.60
CA LEU A 96 -4.95 2.52 0.53
C LEU A 96 -6.27 3.23 0.22
N VAL A 97 -6.29 4.07 -0.81
CA VAL A 97 -7.49 4.86 -1.18
C VAL A 97 -8.65 3.95 -1.59
N ALA A 98 -8.38 2.79 -2.22
CA ALA A 98 -9.42 1.80 -2.51
C ALA A 98 -10.01 1.16 -1.24
N LEU A 99 -9.18 0.71 -0.30
CA LEU A 99 -9.63 0.10 0.96
C LEU A 99 -10.34 1.08 1.89
N GLU A 100 -10.05 2.38 1.79
CA GLU A 100 -10.75 3.45 2.53
C GLU A 100 -12.09 3.85 1.91
N ASN A 101 -12.36 3.50 0.63
CA ASN A 101 -13.52 4.01 -0.13
C ASN A 101 -14.34 2.92 -0.88
N SER A 102 -14.11 1.63 -0.62
CA SER A 102 -14.88 0.52 -1.23
C SER A 102 -14.92 -0.73 -0.36
N GLU A 103 -15.92 -1.60 -0.58
CA GLU A 103 -16.07 -2.88 0.09
C GLU A 103 -15.45 -4.01 -0.74
N LEU A 104 -14.97 -5.09 -0.12
CA LEU A 104 -14.30 -6.20 -0.83
C LEU A 104 -15.18 -6.91 -1.88
N ASP A 105 -16.51 -6.85 -1.76
CA ASP A 105 -17.48 -7.43 -2.70
C ASP A 105 -18.08 -6.43 -3.70
N ASP A 106 -17.58 -5.19 -3.78
CA ASP A 106 -17.92 -4.23 -4.84
C ASP A 106 -17.42 -4.71 -6.23
N GLU A 107 -18.17 -4.33 -7.27
CA GLU A 107 -17.91 -4.70 -8.66
C GLU A 107 -16.86 -3.75 -9.30
N VAL A 108 -15.64 -4.24 -9.52
CA VAL A 108 -14.61 -3.54 -10.31
C VAL A 108 -14.87 -3.79 -11.79
N TYR A 109 -15.26 -2.74 -12.51
CA TYR A 109 -15.61 -2.79 -13.93
C TYR A 109 -14.47 -2.33 -14.82
N PHE A 110 -14.12 -3.15 -15.82
CA PHE A 110 -13.08 -2.84 -16.80
C PHE A 110 -13.69 -2.06 -17.98
N SER A 111 -13.41 -0.76 -18.05
CA SER A 111 -13.75 0.09 -19.19
C SER A 111 -12.79 -0.12 -20.37
N GLU A 112 -13.17 0.41 -21.54
CA GLU A 112 -12.26 0.47 -22.70
C GLU A 112 -10.99 1.27 -22.37
N ASP A 113 -11.15 2.42 -21.70
CA ASP A 113 -10.04 3.29 -21.30
C ASP A 113 -9.10 2.59 -20.30
N SER A 114 -9.63 1.74 -19.41
CA SER A 114 -8.84 0.97 -18.44
C SER A 114 -8.01 -0.17 -19.06
N VAL A 115 -8.28 -0.58 -20.31
CA VAL A 115 -7.59 -1.70 -20.97
C VAL A 115 -6.79 -1.24 -22.19
N SER A 116 -7.29 -0.26 -22.94
CA SER A 116 -6.71 0.19 -24.22
C SER A 116 -5.44 1.05 -24.08
N PHE A 117 -5.09 1.50 -22.87
CA PHE A 117 -3.85 2.25 -22.64
C PHE A 117 -2.58 1.39 -22.54
N LEU A 118 -2.73 0.06 -22.40
CA LEU A 118 -1.59 -0.85 -22.18
C LEU A 118 -0.65 -0.91 -23.39
N GLU A 119 0.65 -0.74 -23.16
CA GLU A 119 1.67 -0.91 -24.20
C GLU A 119 2.35 -2.30 -24.16
N PRO A 120 2.92 -2.79 -25.29
CA PRO A 120 3.57 -4.10 -25.35
C PRO A 120 4.79 -4.22 -24.43
N GLY A 121 4.59 -4.83 -23.26
CA GLY A 121 5.59 -4.96 -22.20
C GLY A 121 5.05 -4.62 -20.81
N ASP A 122 3.89 -3.97 -20.73
CA ASP A 122 3.22 -3.64 -19.48
C ASP A 122 2.86 -4.87 -18.64
N ALA A 123 2.92 -4.70 -17.31
CA ALA A 123 2.40 -5.67 -16.36
C ALA A 123 0.88 -5.75 -16.48
N SER A 124 0.36 -6.94 -16.82
CA SER A 124 -1.06 -7.19 -17.08
C SER A 124 -1.43 -8.64 -16.73
N ILE A 125 -2.71 -8.88 -16.42
CA ILE A 125 -3.31 -10.22 -16.30
C ILE A 125 -4.26 -10.55 -17.48
N GLY A 126 -4.26 -9.71 -18.52
CA GLY A 126 -5.05 -9.90 -19.74
C GLY A 126 -6.54 -9.74 -19.52
N MET A 127 -6.98 -8.64 -18.91
CA MET A 127 -8.40 -8.30 -18.76
C MET A 127 -9.00 -7.73 -20.07
N THR A 128 -10.30 -7.95 -20.27
CA THR A 128 -11.07 -7.48 -21.44
C THR A 128 -12.01 -6.36 -21.04
N SER A 129 -12.17 -5.36 -21.91
CA SER A 129 -13.23 -4.35 -21.81
C SER A 129 -14.61 -5.00 -21.62
N GLY A 130 -15.34 -4.56 -20.59
CA GLY A 130 -16.61 -5.12 -20.14
C GLY A 130 -16.53 -6.28 -19.14
N GLU A 131 -15.32 -6.73 -18.75
CA GLU A 131 -15.18 -7.67 -17.62
C GLU A 131 -15.49 -7.03 -16.27
N ILE A 132 -15.86 -7.88 -15.31
CA ILE A 132 -16.11 -7.50 -13.91
C ILE A 132 -15.36 -8.46 -12.99
N LEU A 133 -14.67 -7.90 -12.00
CA LEU A 133 -14.06 -8.61 -10.87
C LEU A 133 -14.71 -8.15 -9.55
N SER A 134 -14.48 -8.88 -8.45
CA SER A 134 -14.64 -8.31 -7.11
C SER A 134 -13.46 -7.38 -6.79
N MET A 135 -13.66 -6.39 -5.91
CA MET A 135 -12.56 -5.56 -5.41
C MET A 135 -11.44 -6.42 -4.79
N ASN A 136 -11.80 -7.49 -4.05
CA ASN A 136 -10.84 -8.49 -3.58
C ASN A 136 -9.98 -9.10 -4.72
N ASP A 137 -10.60 -9.65 -5.77
CA ASP A 137 -9.87 -10.24 -6.91
C ASP A 137 -8.98 -9.21 -7.64
N ALA A 138 -9.46 -7.97 -7.73
CA ALA A 138 -8.72 -6.86 -8.32
C ALA A 138 -7.50 -6.47 -7.47
N LEU A 139 -7.62 -6.41 -6.15
CA LEU A 139 -6.49 -6.17 -5.24
C LEU A 139 -5.41 -7.25 -5.40
N TYR A 140 -5.77 -8.53 -5.52
CA TYR A 140 -4.82 -9.60 -5.84
C TYR A 140 -4.11 -9.38 -7.18
N GLY A 141 -4.86 -9.07 -8.26
CA GLY A 141 -4.28 -8.79 -9.57
C GLY A 141 -3.35 -7.57 -9.58
N MET A 142 -3.72 -6.50 -8.88
CA MET A 142 -2.93 -5.29 -8.78
C MET A 142 -1.65 -5.48 -7.95
N LEU A 143 -1.71 -6.17 -6.80
CA LEU A 143 -0.59 -6.22 -5.86
C LEU A 143 0.40 -7.35 -6.16
N LEU A 144 -0.07 -8.56 -6.51
CA LEU A 144 0.82 -9.69 -6.85
C LEU A 144 1.40 -9.52 -8.25
N ALA A 145 0.52 -9.48 -9.27
CA ALA A 145 0.90 -9.43 -10.68
C ALA A 145 1.31 -8.03 -11.17
N SER A 146 1.17 -6.99 -10.34
CA SER A 146 1.49 -5.61 -10.68
C SER A 146 0.64 -5.01 -11.82
N ALA A 147 -0.54 -5.58 -12.07
CA ALA A 147 -1.34 -5.31 -13.27
C ALA A 147 -1.80 -3.84 -13.39
N ASN A 148 -1.49 -3.22 -14.53
CA ASN A 148 -1.74 -1.80 -14.81
C ASN A 148 -3.22 -1.52 -15.10
N GLU A 149 -3.89 -2.38 -15.88
CA GLU A 149 -5.32 -2.28 -16.21
C GLU A 149 -6.21 -2.49 -14.99
N VAL A 150 -5.80 -3.39 -14.09
CA VAL A 150 -6.52 -3.66 -12.84
C VAL A 150 -6.43 -2.47 -11.89
N SER A 151 -5.26 -1.85 -11.78
CA SER A 151 -5.05 -0.61 -11.05
C SER A 151 -5.90 0.55 -11.59
N TYR A 152 -6.00 0.70 -12.91
CA TYR A 152 -6.88 1.69 -13.54
C TYR A 152 -8.35 1.40 -13.24
N ALA A 153 -8.80 0.16 -13.43
CA ALA A 153 -10.19 -0.24 -13.21
C ALA A 153 -10.62 -0.09 -11.74
N ILE A 154 -9.73 -0.34 -10.77
CA ILE A 154 -9.93 -0.03 -9.36
C ILE A 154 -10.18 1.47 -9.18
N ALA A 155 -9.25 2.32 -9.66
CA ALA A 155 -9.36 3.77 -9.52
C ALA A 155 -10.64 4.34 -10.17
N GLU A 156 -10.99 3.89 -11.38
CA GLU A 156 -12.20 4.33 -12.08
C GLU A 156 -13.49 3.82 -11.39
N SER A 157 -13.46 2.62 -10.78
CA SER A 157 -14.62 2.05 -10.07
C SER A 157 -14.83 2.73 -8.72
N THR A 158 -13.77 2.87 -7.92
CA THR A 158 -13.84 3.55 -6.61
C THR A 158 -14.15 5.04 -6.78
N GLY A 159 -13.58 5.72 -7.78
CA GLY A 159 -13.94 7.10 -8.10
C GLY A 159 -15.43 7.32 -8.38
N LYS A 160 -16.11 6.33 -8.98
CA LYS A 160 -17.58 6.34 -9.16
C LYS A 160 -18.35 6.09 -7.86
N LEU A 161 -17.83 5.26 -6.95
CA LEU A 161 -18.42 5.09 -5.60
C LEU A 161 -18.34 6.40 -4.81
N MET A 162 -17.26 7.15 -4.98
CA MET A 162 -17.07 8.52 -4.43
C MET A 162 -17.93 9.58 -5.14
N GLY A 163 -18.71 9.21 -6.16
CA GLY A 163 -19.65 10.08 -6.87
C GLY A 163 -19.10 10.78 -8.12
N GLY A 164 -17.89 10.41 -8.58
CA GLY A 164 -17.21 11.00 -9.72
C GLY A 164 -16.64 9.96 -10.69
N ASP A 165 -15.33 10.03 -10.94
CA ASP A 165 -14.61 9.36 -12.03
C ASP A 165 -13.16 8.99 -11.65
N TYR A 166 -12.35 8.55 -12.61
CA TYR A 166 -10.91 8.28 -12.41
C TYR A 166 -10.15 9.50 -11.85
N ASN A 167 -10.42 10.71 -12.36
CA ASN A 167 -9.77 11.93 -11.87
C ASN A 167 -10.12 12.23 -10.40
N THR A 168 -11.35 11.90 -9.98
CA THR A 168 -11.80 11.99 -8.58
C THR A 168 -10.97 11.09 -7.67
N PHE A 169 -10.60 9.88 -8.13
CA PHE A 169 -9.71 8.98 -7.40
C PHE A 169 -8.26 9.49 -7.38
N ILE A 170 -7.75 10.06 -8.47
CA ILE A 170 -6.41 10.67 -8.51
C ILE A 170 -6.32 11.90 -7.60
N GLN A 171 -7.38 12.72 -7.50
CA GLN A 171 -7.45 13.78 -6.50
C GLN A 171 -7.37 13.21 -5.08
N ALA A 172 -8.16 12.17 -4.79
CA ALA A 172 -8.13 11.49 -3.49
C ALA A 172 -6.75 10.89 -3.14
N MET A 173 -5.99 10.38 -4.13
CA MET A 173 -4.59 9.95 -3.89
C MET A 173 -3.69 11.11 -3.43
N ASN A 174 -3.82 12.30 -4.03
CA ASN A 174 -3.02 13.47 -3.63
C ASN A 174 -3.49 14.03 -2.28
N ASP A 175 -4.80 14.16 -2.06
CA ASP A 175 -5.37 14.61 -0.79
C ASP A 175 -4.93 13.69 0.36
N ARG A 176 -5.01 12.35 0.15
CA ARG A 176 -4.62 11.36 1.15
C ARG A 176 -3.12 11.37 1.43
N ALA A 177 -2.28 11.59 0.41
CA ALA A 177 -0.85 11.76 0.61
C ALA A 177 -0.55 12.98 1.50
N VAL A 178 -1.20 14.12 1.26
CA VAL A 178 -1.07 15.34 2.08
C VAL A 178 -1.57 15.11 3.51
N GLU A 179 -2.68 14.40 3.71
CA GLU A 179 -3.18 14.03 5.05
C GLU A 179 -2.21 13.15 5.84
N LEU A 180 -1.47 12.27 5.16
CA LEU A 180 -0.40 11.45 5.79
C LEU A 180 0.86 12.25 6.12
N GLY A 181 0.96 13.50 5.67
CA GLY A 181 2.16 14.34 5.83
C GLY A 181 3.20 14.17 4.73
N CYS A 182 2.83 13.60 3.57
CA CYS A 182 3.71 13.54 2.41
C CYS A 182 3.91 14.96 1.85
N THR A 183 5.16 15.40 1.67
CA THR A 183 5.46 16.78 1.22
C THR A 183 6.25 16.85 -0.08
N GLY A 184 6.82 15.74 -0.55
CA GLY A 184 7.63 15.67 -1.77
C GLY A 184 6.98 14.88 -2.91
N SER A 185 5.70 14.51 -2.82
CA SER A 185 4.99 13.64 -3.78
C SER A 185 3.91 14.35 -4.60
N HIS A 186 3.67 13.85 -5.81
CA HIS A 186 2.50 14.20 -6.64
C HIS A 186 2.10 13.02 -7.53
N TRP A 187 0.80 12.72 -7.57
CA TRP A 187 0.25 11.50 -8.17
C TRP A 187 -0.65 11.84 -9.35
N THR A 188 -0.23 11.45 -10.56
CA THR A 188 -1.01 11.65 -11.81
C THR A 188 -1.79 10.43 -12.29
N ASN A 189 -1.49 9.23 -11.75
CA ASN A 189 -2.10 7.97 -12.17
C ASN A 189 -2.06 6.95 -11.03
N ALA A 190 -2.83 5.85 -11.14
CA ALA A 190 -2.90 4.82 -10.11
C ALA A 190 -1.85 3.68 -10.29
N ASN A 191 -1.27 3.55 -11.47
CA ASN A 191 -0.51 2.34 -11.85
C ASN A 191 1.02 2.50 -11.74
N GLY A 192 1.53 3.72 -11.69
CA GLY A 192 2.97 4.00 -11.65
C GLY A 192 3.65 4.07 -13.01
N LEU A 193 2.90 4.15 -14.12
CA LEU A 193 3.51 4.46 -15.41
C LEU A 193 4.12 5.86 -15.41
N HIS A 194 5.22 6.02 -16.15
CA HIS A 194 6.05 7.21 -16.09
C HIS A 194 5.33 8.45 -16.66
N ASN A 195 5.42 9.53 -15.90
CA ASN A 195 5.04 10.89 -16.27
C ASN A 195 5.94 11.83 -15.45
N GLU A 196 6.42 12.94 -16.04
CA GLU A 196 7.37 13.84 -15.38
C GLU A 196 6.85 14.45 -14.07
N GLN A 197 5.53 14.56 -13.91
CA GLN A 197 4.85 15.05 -12.70
C GLN A 197 4.44 13.91 -11.76
N HIS A 198 4.82 12.66 -12.01
CA HIS A 198 4.47 11.50 -11.19
C HIS A 198 5.65 11.08 -10.32
N TYR A 199 5.82 11.73 -9.16
CA TYR A 199 7.03 11.60 -8.33
C TYR A 199 6.69 11.41 -6.84
N THR A 200 7.64 10.89 -6.08
CA THR A 200 7.56 10.67 -4.63
C THR A 200 8.95 10.67 -3.99
N THR A 201 9.01 10.62 -2.67
CA THR A 201 10.26 10.50 -1.88
C THR A 201 10.29 9.18 -1.13
N ALA A 202 11.44 8.80 -0.57
CA ALA A 202 11.54 7.57 0.21
C ALA A 202 10.74 7.68 1.52
N HIS A 203 10.77 8.87 2.14
CA HIS A 203 9.99 9.19 3.33
C HIS A 203 8.48 9.16 3.08
N ASP A 204 7.99 9.84 2.03
CA ASP A 204 6.56 9.85 1.67
C ASP A 204 6.05 8.42 1.39
N MET A 205 6.84 7.59 0.69
CA MET A 205 6.47 6.19 0.47
C MET A 205 6.51 5.34 1.74
N ALA A 206 7.36 5.66 2.73
CA ALA A 206 7.34 4.99 4.03
C ALA A 206 6.06 5.32 4.81
N LEU A 207 5.57 6.57 4.75
CA LEU A 207 4.29 6.98 5.34
C LEU A 207 3.10 6.25 4.68
N ILE A 208 3.03 6.26 3.35
CA ILE A 208 2.00 5.56 2.56
C ILE A 208 2.00 4.05 2.84
N ALA A 209 3.18 3.42 2.88
CA ALA A 209 3.34 2.01 3.18
C ALA A 209 2.89 1.67 4.61
N SER A 210 3.27 2.51 5.59
CA SER A 210 2.88 2.32 6.99
C SER A 210 1.36 2.40 7.17
N ALA A 211 0.70 3.34 6.49
CA ALA A 211 -0.75 3.49 6.51
C ALA A 211 -1.47 2.27 5.89
N VAL A 212 -1.08 1.85 4.69
CA VAL A 212 -1.75 0.70 4.02
C VAL A 212 -1.48 -0.63 4.73
N TYR A 213 -0.34 -0.77 5.41
CA TYR A 213 -0.03 -1.96 6.21
C TYR A 213 -1.00 -2.17 7.39
N GLN A 214 -1.73 -1.15 7.83
CA GLN A 214 -2.70 -1.28 8.94
C GLN A 214 -3.96 -2.08 8.56
N PHE A 215 -4.28 -2.23 7.27
CA PHE A 215 -5.43 -3.02 6.80
C PHE A 215 -5.13 -4.52 6.80
N GLU A 216 -6.01 -5.34 7.40
CA GLU A 216 -5.83 -6.81 7.46
C GLU A 216 -5.99 -7.44 6.07
N GLU A 217 -6.85 -6.85 5.26
CA GLU A 217 -7.11 -7.16 3.86
C GLU A 217 -5.84 -7.00 3.01
N PHE A 218 -5.17 -5.85 3.15
CA PHE A 218 -3.89 -5.60 2.48
C PHE A 218 -2.81 -6.61 2.91
N ARG A 219 -2.65 -6.83 4.23
CA ARG A 219 -1.70 -7.81 4.76
C ARG A 219 -1.98 -9.22 4.25
N THR A 220 -3.25 -9.60 4.11
CA THR A 220 -3.67 -10.91 3.58
C THR A 220 -3.36 -11.05 2.09
N VAL A 221 -3.64 -10.01 1.30
CA VAL A 221 -3.33 -10.00 -0.14
C VAL A 221 -1.82 -10.07 -0.38
N THR A 222 -1.04 -9.18 0.23
CA THR A 222 0.40 -9.05 -0.09
C THR A 222 1.22 -10.29 0.29
N GLN A 223 0.86 -11.00 1.37
CA GLN A 223 1.51 -12.26 1.79
C GLN A 223 1.15 -13.48 0.93
N THR A 224 0.15 -13.38 0.06
CA THR A 224 -0.30 -14.53 -0.75
C THR A 224 0.64 -14.79 -1.93
N LEU A 225 1.34 -15.94 -1.90
CA LEU A 225 2.35 -16.28 -2.93
C LEU A 225 1.77 -16.62 -4.31
N ASN A 226 0.56 -17.19 -4.37
CA ASN A 226 -0.11 -17.60 -5.60
C ASN A 226 -1.61 -17.32 -5.49
N TYR A 227 -2.23 -16.72 -6.50
CA TYR A 227 -3.68 -16.50 -6.54
C TYR A 227 -4.27 -16.90 -7.90
N THR A 228 -5.54 -17.32 -7.90
CA THR A 228 -6.29 -17.71 -9.10
C THR A 228 -7.64 -17.02 -9.14
N ILE A 229 -7.79 -16.06 -10.05
CA ILE A 229 -9.08 -15.47 -10.40
C ILE A 229 -9.88 -16.50 -11.20
N SER A 230 -11.13 -16.73 -10.77
CA SER A 230 -12.07 -17.64 -11.43
C SER A 230 -12.63 -17.06 -12.75
N PRO A 231 -13.25 -17.88 -13.62
CA PRO A 231 -13.85 -17.39 -14.86
C PRO A 231 -14.88 -16.27 -14.62
N THR A 232 -14.84 -15.25 -15.45
CA THR A 232 -15.56 -13.98 -15.25
C THR A 232 -16.92 -13.97 -15.97
N ASN A 233 -17.53 -12.79 -16.07
CA ASN A 233 -18.74 -12.56 -16.86
C ASN A 233 -18.54 -12.72 -18.38
N LEU A 234 -17.31 -12.53 -18.90
CA LEU A 234 -16.99 -12.64 -20.33
C LEU A 234 -15.98 -13.75 -20.66
N VAL A 235 -14.97 -13.97 -19.81
CA VAL A 235 -13.87 -14.91 -20.07
C VAL A 235 -14.07 -16.22 -19.32
N GLY A 236 -14.16 -17.33 -20.07
CA GLY A 236 -14.43 -18.67 -19.55
C GLY A 236 -13.21 -19.38 -18.92
N GLU A 237 -12.04 -18.75 -18.93
CA GLU A 237 -10.78 -19.29 -18.44
C GLU A 237 -10.39 -18.67 -17.09
N SER A 238 -9.56 -19.36 -16.30
CA SER A 238 -9.10 -18.88 -14.99
C SER A 238 -7.71 -18.27 -15.11
N ARG A 239 -7.48 -17.12 -14.46
CA ARG A 239 -6.19 -16.41 -14.48
C ARG A 239 -5.42 -16.74 -13.20
N THR A 240 -4.25 -17.37 -13.31
CA THR A 240 -3.38 -17.67 -12.16
C THR A 240 -2.08 -16.88 -12.27
N PHE A 241 -1.68 -16.25 -11.17
CA PHE A 241 -0.47 -15.43 -11.10
C PHE A 241 0.19 -15.53 -9.71
N GLN A 242 1.42 -15.02 -9.62
CA GLN A 242 2.33 -15.22 -8.51
C GLN A 242 2.78 -13.89 -7.91
N GLN A 243 3.16 -13.90 -6.63
CA GLN A 243 3.75 -12.75 -5.95
C GLN A 243 5.14 -12.45 -6.51
N ASN A 244 5.32 -11.29 -7.14
CA ASN A 244 6.59 -10.84 -7.71
C ASN A 244 7.67 -10.48 -6.66
N HIS A 245 7.28 -10.17 -5.41
CA HIS A 245 8.22 -9.79 -4.37
C HIS A 245 9.01 -11.00 -3.84
N LYS A 246 10.28 -11.11 -4.25
CA LYS A 246 11.12 -12.30 -4.01
C LYS A 246 11.40 -12.63 -2.54
N MET A 247 11.28 -11.66 -1.63
CA MET A 247 11.60 -11.84 -0.20
C MET A 247 10.55 -12.66 0.57
N LEU A 248 9.33 -12.81 0.03
CA LEU A 248 8.24 -13.57 0.63
C LEU A 248 8.32 -15.09 0.40
N TRP A 249 9.14 -15.55 -0.55
CA TRP A 249 9.19 -16.96 -1.00
C TRP A 249 10.26 -17.78 -0.26
N PRO A 250 9.91 -18.76 0.59
CA PRO A 250 10.88 -19.52 1.41
C PRO A 250 11.98 -20.23 0.62
N GLU A 251 11.71 -20.62 -0.63
CA GLU A 251 12.64 -21.32 -1.51
C GLU A 251 13.53 -20.36 -2.33
N ASN A 252 13.35 -19.04 -2.21
CA ASN A 252 14.12 -18.05 -2.96
C ASN A 252 15.41 -17.67 -2.23
N TYR A 253 16.50 -17.45 -2.96
CA TYR A 253 17.75 -16.90 -2.40
C TYR A 253 17.53 -15.58 -1.64
N ASN A 254 16.56 -14.77 -2.10
CA ASN A 254 16.22 -13.49 -1.49
C ASN A 254 15.27 -13.61 -0.28
N TYR A 255 14.87 -14.81 0.15
CA TYR A 255 13.93 -14.99 1.25
C TYR A 255 14.37 -14.25 2.52
N TYR A 256 13.43 -13.64 3.21
CA TYR A 256 13.65 -12.98 4.49
C TYR A 256 12.53 -13.35 5.44
N GLU A 257 12.86 -14.01 6.55
CA GLU A 257 11.87 -14.64 7.44
C GLU A 257 10.89 -13.65 8.08
N TYR A 258 11.30 -12.39 8.21
CA TYR A 258 10.48 -11.29 8.72
C TYR A 258 9.67 -10.57 7.64
N CYS A 259 9.83 -10.86 6.36
CA CYS A 259 9.10 -10.15 5.30
C CYS A 259 7.60 -10.47 5.34
N THR A 260 6.76 -9.45 5.52
CA THR A 260 5.30 -9.56 5.63
C THR A 260 4.55 -8.82 4.53
N GLY A 261 5.25 -8.20 3.58
CA GLY A 261 4.64 -7.53 2.44
C GLY A 261 5.59 -6.60 1.71
N GLY A 262 5.04 -5.87 0.75
CA GLY A 262 5.76 -4.85 0.01
C GLY A 262 5.22 -4.65 -1.41
N LYS A 263 5.95 -3.90 -2.23
CA LYS A 263 5.68 -3.73 -3.65
C LYS A 263 6.97 -3.43 -4.43
N THR A 264 7.13 -4.13 -5.54
CA THR A 264 8.19 -3.90 -6.55
C THR A 264 7.77 -2.85 -7.59
N GLY A 265 8.74 -2.13 -8.15
CA GLY A 265 8.56 -1.29 -9.33
C GLY A 265 9.82 -1.25 -10.22
N TYR A 266 9.60 -1.04 -11.52
CA TYR A 266 10.63 -0.69 -12.48
C TYR A 266 10.00 0.05 -13.66
N THR A 267 10.66 1.11 -14.11
CA THR A 267 10.61 1.69 -15.47
C THR A 267 12.03 2.17 -15.81
N ASP A 268 12.35 2.39 -17.09
CA ASP A 268 13.70 2.84 -17.45
C ASP A 268 14.09 4.20 -16.83
N GLN A 269 13.10 5.07 -16.54
CA GLN A 269 13.30 6.37 -15.88
C GLN A 269 13.41 6.28 -14.35
N SER A 270 12.67 5.36 -13.73
CA SER A 270 12.69 5.15 -12.27
C SER A 270 13.81 4.24 -11.80
N ARG A 271 14.43 3.46 -12.71
CA ARG A 271 15.30 2.31 -12.40
C ARG A 271 14.55 1.33 -11.50
N THR A 272 15.21 0.60 -10.60
CA THR A 272 14.50 -0.29 -9.66
C THR A 272 13.93 0.53 -8.50
N THR A 273 12.69 0.26 -8.13
CA THR A 273 12.09 0.75 -6.87
C THR A 273 11.55 -0.42 -6.07
N LEU A 274 11.70 -0.35 -4.74
CA LEU A 274 11.21 -1.40 -3.85
C LEU A 274 10.72 -0.78 -2.53
N VAL A 275 9.50 -1.15 -2.16
CA VAL A 275 9.00 -1.06 -0.78
C VAL A 275 8.94 -2.48 -0.23
N THR A 276 9.51 -2.72 0.95
CA THR A 276 9.38 -3.99 1.69
C THR A 276 8.88 -3.70 3.10
N MET A 277 7.94 -4.51 3.59
CA MET A 277 7.45 -4.49 4.96
C MET A 277 8.00 -5.72 5.70
N ALA A 278 8.43 -5.52 6.94
CA ALA A 278 8.95 -6.57 7.79
C ALA A 278 8.40 -6.50 9.22
N ASP A 279 8.13 -7.66 9.81
CA ASP A 279 7.62 -7.83 11.17
C ASP A 279 8.38 -8.98 11.85
N ASN A 280 8.99 -8.72 13.01
CA ASN A 280 9.65 -9.74 13.82
C ASN A 280 8.93 -10.04 15.14
N GLY A 281 7.68 -9.60 15.28
CA GLY A 281 6.86 -9.71 16.50
C GLY A 281 7.24 -8.71 17.60
N ASN A 282 8.30 -7.92 17.40
CA ASN A 282 8.68 -6.81 18.28
C ASN A 282 8.59 -5.47 17.56
N MET A 283 9.21 -5.34 16.39
CA MET A 283 9.19 -4.14 15.54
C MET A 283 8.48 -4.44 14.21
N GLN A 284 7.81 -3.43 13.68
CA GLN A 284 7.15 -3.47 12.37
C GLN A 284 7.77 -2.36 11.52
N LEU A 285 8.59 -2.74 10.55
CA LEU A 285 9.42 -1.84 9.78
C LEU A 285 8.98 -1.79 8.31
N VAL A 286 9.09 -0.62 7.69
CA VAL A 286 9.12 -0.47 6.24
C VAL A 286 10.54 -0.06 5.83
N ALA A 287 11.05 -0.71 4.78
CA ALA A 287 12.21 -0.25 4.02
C ALA A 287 11.73 0.24 2.64
N VAL A 288 12.25 1.37 2.18
CA VAL A 288 12.05 1.86 0.81
C VAL A 288 13.41 2.13 0.17
N LEU A 289 13.59 1.71 -1.08
CA LEU A 289 14.70 2.12 -1.95
C LEU A 289 14.13 2.65 -3.26
N LEU A 290 14.63 3.81 -3.68
CA LEU A 290 14.24 4.49 -4.92
C LEU A 290 15.47 4.68 -5.81
N GLN A 291 15.27 4.46 -7.11
CA GLN A 291 16.29 4.54 -8.15
C GLN A 291 17.53 3.70 -7.80
N ASP A 292 17.31 2.39 -7.64
CA ASP A 292 18.32 1.38 -7.34
C ASP A 292 18.79 0.67 -8.62
N ASP A 293 20.12 0.58 -8.76
CA ASP A 293 20.83 -0.04 -9.87
C ASP A 293 21.77 -1.19 -9.39
N GLY A 294 21.58 -1.68 -8.17
CA GLY A 294 22.35 -2.75 -7.53
C GLY A 294 21.56 -4.05 -7.34
N ASP A 295 21.79 -4.71 -6.21
CA ASP A 295 20.91 -5.78 -5.73
C ASP A 295 20.04 -5.24 -4.59
N VAL A 296 18.95 -4.58 -4.99
CA VAL A 296 17.96 -3.96 -4.10
C VAL A 296 17.47 -4.90 -2.97
N TYR A 297 17.51 -6.22 -3.16
CA TYR A 297 17.11 -7.20 -2.13
C TYR A 297 18.23 -7.51 -1.13
N ALA A 298 19.49 -7.48 -1.54
CA ALA A 298 20.63 -7.54 -0.63
C ALA A 298 20.67 -6.27 0.23
N ASP A 299 20.48 -5.10 -0.38
CA ASP A 299 20.51 -3.80 0.29
C ASP A 299 19.32 -3.65 1.26
N THR A 300 18.11 -4.03 0.86
CA THR A 300 16.93 -4.10 1.75
C THR A 300 17.19 -4.94 2.99
N ARG A 301 17.78 -6.13 2.82
CA ARG A 301 18.13 -7.01 3.94
C ARG A 301 19.17 -6.36 4.84
N ALA A 302 20.25 -5.81 4.27
CA ALA A 302 21.32 -5.18 5.03
C ALA A 302 20.80 -4.03 5.92
N MET A 303 19.86 -3.22 5.41
CA MET A 303 19.24 -2.16 6.21
C MET A 303 18.34 -2.70 7.32
N PHE A 304 17.52 -3.73 7.08
CA PHE A 304 16.71 -4.34 8.16
C PHE A 304 17.57 -5.05 9.21
N ASP A 305 18.58 -5.83 8.80
CA ASP A 305 19.52 -6.52 9.69
C ASP A 305 20.25 -5.49 10.58
N TYR A 306 20.66 -4.35 10.00
CA TYR A 306 21.21 -3.20 10.74
C TYR A 306 20.22 -2.66 11.78
N VAL A 307 18.96 -2.38 11.41
CA VAL A 307 17.98 -1.83 12.37
C VAL A 307 17.69 -2.83 13.50
N PHE A 308 17.36 -4.08 13.17
CA PHE A 308 17.06 -5.11 14.17
C PHE A 308 18.25 -5.43 15.09
N SER A 309 19.49 -5.21 14.65
CA SER A 309 20.69 -5.44 15.47
C SER A 309 21.06 -4.29 16.40
N ASN A 310 20.67 -3.05 16.09
CA ASN A 310 21.17 -1.86 16.78
C ASN A 310 20.13 -1.10 17.63
N PHE A 311 18.84 -1.19 17.29
CA PHE A 311 17.77 -0.40 17.93
C PHE A 311 16.93 -1.21 18.91
N SER A 312 16.28 -0.51 19.85
CA SER A 312 15.41 -1.12 20.86
C SER A 312 14.23 -0.21 21.20
N LYS A 313 13.07 -0.82 21.49
CA LYS A 313 11.87 -0.08 21.92
C LYS A 313 12.01 0.38 23.36
N VAL A 314 11.74 1.67 23.57
CA VAL A 314 11.70 2.31 24.89
C VAL A 314 10.26 2.78 25.13
N PRO A 315 9.46 2.08 25.97
CA PRO A 315 8.08 2.46 26.27
C PRO A 315 7.99 3.82 26.97
N LEU A 316 7.01 4.64 26.56
CA LEU A 316 6.80 5.99 27.08
C LEU A 316 6.06 6.03 28.42
N LYS A 317 5.29 4.99 28.76
CA LYS A 317 4.43 4.94 29.96
C LYS A 317 5.18 5.16 31.29
N ASP A 318 6.45 4.74 31.35
CA ASP A 318 7.31 4.82 32.53
C ASP A 318 8.30 6.01 32.46
N LYS A 319 8.09 6.94 31.52
CA LYS A 319 8.96 8.11 31.26
C LYS A 319 8.32 9.42 31.71
N ALA A 320 9.15 10.45 31.81
CA ALA A 320 8.66 11.82 31.94
C ALA A 320 7.96 12.23 30.64
N LYS A 321 6.72 12.71 30.75
CA LYS A 321 5.95 13.26 29.63
C LYS A 321 6.53 14.61 29.21
N ALA A 322 6.39 14.95 27.93
CA ALA A 322 6.71 16.29 27.44
C ALA A 322 5.82 17.35 28.11
N GLU A 323 6.32 18.58 28.21
CA GLU A 323 5.53 19.69 28.76
C GLU A 323 4.25 19.92 27.93
N GLY A 324 3.10 20.03 28.59
CA GLY A 324 1.79 20.09 27.93
C GLY A 324 1.12 18.74 27.64
N VAL A 325 1.79 17.59 27.76
CA VAL A 325 1.18 16.26 27.58
C VAL A 325 0.55 15.75 28.89
N SER A 326 -0.75 15.45 28.87
CA SER A 326 -1.46 14.88 30.02
C SER A 326 -1.49 13.34 30.00
N SER A 327 -1.76 12.72 28.84
CA SER A 327 -1.71 11.27 28.61
C SER A 327 -1.35 10.95 27.16
N TYR A 328 -0.82 9.75 26.94
CA TYR A 328 -0.74 9.13 25.62
C TYR A 328 -2.06 8.39 25.36
N GLU A 329 -2.52 8.33 24.11
CA GLU A 329 -3.75 7.62 23.75
C GLU A 329 -3.54 6.10 23.61
N ASP A 330 -2.29 5.64 23.42
CA ASP A 330 -1.87 4.25 23.60
C ASP A 330 -0.91 4.12 24.79
N GLU A 331 -1.23 3.25 25.74
CA GLU A 331 -0.37 2.91 26.89
C GLU A 331 0.91 2.15 26.50
N ASN A 332 0.96 1.60 25.28
CA ASN A 332 2.09 0.85 24.74
C ASN A 332 3.03 1.70 23.87
N ALA A 333 2.71 2.99 23.66
CA ALA A 333 3.48 3.90 22.83
C ALA A 333 4.97 3.93 23.22
N TYR A 334 5.84 4.01 22.21
CA TYR A 334 7.28 3.84 22.35
C TYR A 334 8.08 4.77 21.42
N VAL A 335 9.33 5.01 21.79
CA VAL A 335 10.38 5.49 20.86
C VAL A 335 11.38 4.36 20.60
N LEU A 336 12.17 4.50 19.53
CA LEU A 336 13.18 3.52 19.12
C LEU A 336 14.57 4.14 19.20
N LEU A 337 15.37 3.69 20.17
CA LEU A 337 16.70 4.22 20.44
C LEU A 337 17.77 3.16 20.18
N PRO A 338 18.94 3.54 19.64
CA PRO A 338 20.08 2.65 19.54
C PRO A 338 20.77 2.47 20.91
N ALA A 339 21.52 1.37 21.04
CA ALA A 339 22.15 1.00 22.30
C ALA A 339 23.13 2.08 22.83
N GLY A 340 22.79 2.67 23.98
CA GLY A 340 23.63 3.66 24.69
C GLY A 340 23.05 5.08 24.75
N ILE A 341 21.99 5.37 23.99
CA ILE A 341 21.24 6.63 24.09
C ILE A 341 20.18 6.49 25.19
N ASP A 342 20.07 7.48 26.09
CA ASP A 342 18.99 7.54 27.08
C ASP A 342 17.81 8.38 26.57
N PHE A 343 16.62 8.07 27.05
CA PHE A 343 15.43 8.87 26.84
C PHE A 343 15.59 10.32 27.35
N SER A 344 16.42 10.56 28.38
CA SER A 344 16.64 11.90 28.93
C SER A 344 17.50 12.83 28.04
N SER A 345 18.00 12.35 26.90
CA SER A 345 18.67 13.18 25.88
C SER A 345 17.82 13.35 24.62
N LEU A 346 16.50 13.24 24.74
CA LEU A 346 15.56 13.48 23.64
C LEU A 346 14.89 14.85 23.79
N ASP A 347 14.87 15.61 22.70
CA ASP A 347 13.98 16.75 22.54
C ASP A 347 12.56 16.26 22.16
N SER A 348 11.55 17.12 22.31
CA SER A 348 10.17 16.79 21.95
C SER A 348 9.41 17.98 21.39
N GLU A 349 8.72 17.79 20.26
CA GLU A 349 7.80 18.75 19.66
C GLU A 349 6.35 18.24 19.77
N ILE A 350 5.37 19.14 19.87
CA ILE A 350 3.94 18.79 19.95
C ILE A 350 3.16 19.52 18.84
N THR A 351 2.56 18.74 17.93
CA THR A 351 1.58 19.23 16.95
C THR A 351 0.17 19.08 17.50
N ILE A 352 -0.64 20.14 17.50
CA ILE A 352 -2.04 20.08 17.96
C ILE A 352 -2.95 19.62 16.82
N THR A 353 -3.65 18.49 16.99
CA THR A 353 -4.47 17.84 15.94
C THR A 353 -5.95 18.22 16.05
N ASP A 354 -6.55 18.23 17.25
CA ASP A 354 -7.81 18.95 17.50
C ASP A 354 -7.81 19.68 18.85
N LYS A 355 -7.64 21.01 18.77
CA LYS A 355 -7.74 21.94 19.91
C LYS A 355 -9.09 21.96 20.63
N LYS A 356 -10.18 21.39 20.08
CA LYS A 356 -11.50 21.34 20.75
C LYS A 356 -11.61 20.20 21.76
N GLU A 357 -11.05 19.05 21.42
CA GLU A 357 -10.97 17.88 22.29
C GLU A 357 -9.69 17.88 23.13
N GLY A 358 -8.68 18.66 22.73
CA GLY A 358 -7.36 18.72 23.35
C GLY A 358 -6.38 17.68 22.80
N ALA A 359 -6.63 17.15 21.59
CA ALA A 359 -5.79 16.14 20.96
C ALA A 359 -4.56 16.77 20.27
N GLY A 360 -3.45 16.05 20.31
CA GLY A 360 -2.23 16.36 19.56
C GLY A 360 -1.37 15.11 19.36
N LYS A 361 -0.24 15.29 18.66
CA LYS A 361 0.83 14.30 18.51
C LYS A 361 2.12 14.87 19.08
N VAL A 362 2.77 14.14 19.97
CA VAL A 362 4.15 14.43 20.39
C VAL A 362 5.11 13.64 19.52
N THR A 363 6.21 14.26 19.07
CA THR A 363 7.31 13.62 18.35
C THR A 363 8.59 13.83 19.13
N TYR A 364 9.36 12.76 19.33
CA TYR A 364 10.64 12.78 20.03
C TYR A 364 11.81 12.77 19.04
N PHE A 365 12.85 13.54 19.34
CA PHE A 365 14.02 13.70 18.48
C PHE A 365 15.32 13.45 19.25
N TYR A 366 16.30 12.85 18.58
CA TYR A 366 17.68 12.77 19.04
C TYR A 366 18.60 13.49 18.04
N GLU A 367 19.27 14.57 18.45
CA GLU A 367 20.13 15.38 17.55
C GLU A 367 19.39 15.80 16.24
N GLY A 368 18.08 16.05 16.34
CA GLY A 368 17.19 16.37 15.21
C GLY A 368 16.57 15.16 14.48
N GLN A 369 17.02 13.94 14.74
CA GLN A 369 16.49 12.72 14.12
C GLN A 369 15.21 12.24 14.81
N ASN A 370 14.12 12.02 14.07
CA ASN A 370 12.85 11.50 14.61
C ASN A 370 13.02 10.05 15.10
N VAL A 371 12.91 9.84 16.42
CA VAL A 371 12.99 8.52 17.09
C VAL A 371 11.63 7.97 17.49
N GLY A 372 10.53 8.66 17.16
CA GLY A 372 9.16 8.18 17.29
C GLY A 372 8.17 9.23 17.80
N SER A 373 6.93 9.09 17.37
CA SER A 373 5.78 9.90 17.78
C SER A 373 4.75 9.09 18.57
N ALA A 374 3.87 9.80 19.29
CA ALA A 374 2.68 9.24 19.93
C ALA A 374 1.52 10.25 19.92
N GLU A 375 0.29 9.78 19.69
CA GLU A 375 -0.91 10.60 19.90
C GLU A 375 -1.16 10.81 21.41
N VAL A 376 -1.60 12.02 21.77
CA VAL A 376 -1.67 12.52 23.15
C VAL A 376 -2.88 13.41 23.40
N SER A 377 -3.42 13.32 24.62
CA SER A 377 -4.29 14.34 25.20
C SER A 377 -3.45 15.42 25.89
N LEU A 378 -3.67 16.67 25.54
CA LEU A 378 -2.92 17.85 26.00
C LEU A 378 -3.59 18.54 27.21
N THR A 379 -2.80 19.28 27.99
CA THR A 379 -3.33 20.05 29.13
C THR A 379 -4.13 21.29 28.66
N PRO A 380 -5.17 21.70 29.42
CA PRO A 380 -5.93 22.92 29.12
C PRO A 380 -5.06 24.17 29.05
N GLU A 381 -4.04 24.25 29.90
CA GLU A 381 -3.09 25.34 29.96
C GLU A 381 -2.30 25.44 28.64
N TYR A 382 -1.78 24.32 28.15
CA TYR A 382 -0.98 24.27 26.92
C TYR A 382 -1.81 24.61 25.67
N VAL A 383 -3.00 24.03 25.52
CA VAL A 383 -3.89 24.34 24.38
C VAL A 383 -4.34 25.82 24.40
N LYS A 384 -4.55 26.37 25.58
CA LYS A 384 -4.91 27.78 25.77
C LYS A 384 -3.76 28.73 25.48
N GLU A 385 -2.53 28.37 25.83
CA GLU A 385 -1.33 29.13 25.50
C GLU A 385 -1.04 29.10 24.00
N GLN A 386 -0.98 27.90 23.40
CA GLN A 386 -0.58 27.73 22.00
C GLN A 386 -1.66 28.17 20.99
N THR A 387 -2.96 28.06 21.30
CA THR A 387 -4.03 28.39 20.36
C THR A 387 -5.06 29.41 20.86
N GLY A 388 -4.90 29.97 22.06
CA GLY A 388 -5.87 30.89 22.65
C GLY A 388 -7.24 30.28 22.96
N TYR A 389 -7.37 28.94 22.97
CA TYR A 389 -8.66 28.25 23.11
C TYR A 389 -8.76 27.54 24.47
N ASP A 390 -9.81 27.83 25.23
CA ASP A 390 -9.98 27.31 26.59
C ASP A 390 -10.86 26.03 26.59
N ILE A 391 -10.22 24.86 26.76
CA ILE A 391 -10.90 23.56 26.79
C ILE A 391 -11.44 23.16 28.18
N THR A 392 -11.20 23.95 29.22
CA THR A 392 -11.68 23.67 30.60
C THR A 392 -13.20 23.40 30.68
N PRO A 393 -14.08 24.10 29.92
CA PRO A 393 -15.52 23.84 29.87
C PRO A 393 -15.93 22.56 29.11
N GLN A 394 -15.00 21.87 28.45
CA GLN A 394 -15.23 20.60 27.73
C GLN A 394 -14.90 19.42 28.64
N ILE A 395 -13.72 19.43 29.28
CA ILE A 395 -13.27 18.36 30.18
C ILE A 395 -14.22 18.21 31.38
N THR A 396 -14.73 19.32 31.92
CA THR A 396 -15.73 19.29 33.00
C THR A 396 -17.07 18.63 32.64
N LYS A 397 -17.38 18.42 31.35
CA LYS A 397 -18.52 17.60 30.92
C LYS A 397 -18.15 16.11 30.89
N LYS A 398 -17.01 15.75 30.27
CA LYS A 398 -16.50 14.36 30.21
C LYS A 398 -16.27 13.78 31.61
N GLY A 399 -15.67 14.54 32.52
CA GLY A 399 -15.29 14.09 33.88
C GLY A 399 -16.43 13.97 34.91
N SER A 400 -17.70 14.05 34.50
CA SER A 400 -18.85 14.06 35.42
C SER A 400 -19.49 12.67 35.67
N ALA A 401 -18.90 11.60 35.15
CA ALA A 401 -19.40 10.24 35.30
C ALA A 401 -18.70 9.46 36.45
N GLN A 402 -19.52 9.02 37.41
CA GLN A 402 -19.27 7.91 38.36
C GLN A 402 -18.37 8.16 39.60
N ALA A 403 -18.97 8.77 40.63
CA ALA A 403 -18.79 8.41 42.04
C ALA A 403 -20.12 8.68 42.81
N ASP A 404 -20.38 7.97 43.92
CA ASP A 404 -21.75 7.80 44.43
C ASP A 404 -22.32 8.90 45.36
N THR A 405 -23.65 8.89 45.51
CA THR A 405 -24.50 9.97 46.10
C THR A 405 -25.08 9.62 47.48
N PRO A 406 -25.56 10.63 48.25
CA PRO A 406 -26.99 11.03 48.22
C PRO A 406 -27.18 12.56 48.15
N LYS A 407 -27.88 13.17 47.17
CA LYS A 407 -29.33 13.14 46.83
C LYS A 407 -30.26 13.98 47.71
N GLU A 408 -30.60 15.17 47.22
CA GLU A 408 -31.97 15.66 46.87
C GLU A 408 -31.78 16.91 45.98
N GLU A 409 -32.16 16.91 44.69
CA GLU A 409 -33.51 17.02 44.07
C GLU A 409 -33.83 18.47 43.61
N ALA A 410 -33.55 18.73 42.32
CA ALA A 410 -34.03 19.90 41.57
C ALA A 410 -34.23 19.51 40.09
N GLY A 411 -35.30 18.77 39.81
CA GLY A 411 -35.48 18.07 38.53
C GLY A 411 -35.86 18.94 37.32
N LEU A 412 -35.33 18.59 36.14
CA LEU A 412 -35.76 19.15 34.85
C LEU A 412 -37.26 18.96 34.60
N SER A 413 -37.88 19.96 33.95
CA SER A 413 -39.34 20.04 33.76
C SER A 413 -39.90 18.95 32.83
N LEU A 414 -41.16 18.58 33.08
CA LEU A 414 -41.85 17.47 32.41
C LEU A 414 -41.89 17.57 30.87
N PRO A 415 -42.10 18.75 30.23
CA PRO A 415 -42.12 18.86 28.76
C PRO A 415 -40.79 18.45 28.09
N VAL A 416 -39.66 18.78 28.71
CA VAL A 416 -38.32 18.48 28.15
C VAL A 416 -38.05 16.97 28.16
N LYS A 417 -38.45 16.29 29.23
CA LYS A 417 -38.35 14.82 29.34
C LYS A 417 -39.22 14.10 28.30
N ILE A 418 -40.42 14.62 28.02
CA ILE A 418 -41.31 14.10 26.97
C ILE A 418 -40.71 14.33 25.58
N LEU A 419 -40.14 15.51 25.30
CA LEU A 419 -39.48 15.81 24.02
C LEU A 419 -38.28 14.89 23.73
N ILE A 420 -37.41 14.68 24.71
CA ILE A 420 -36.24 13.78 24.56
C ILE A 420 -36.70 12.33 24.35
N GLY A 421 -37.68 11.86 25.12
CA GLY A 421 -38.26 10.52 24.95
C GLY A 421 -38.93 10.32 23.58
N ALA A 422 -39.67 11.32 23.10
CA ALA A 422 -40.28 11.30 21.76
C ALA A 422 -39.24 11.31 20.63
N GLY A 423 -38.16 12.08 20.77
CA GLY A 423 -37.04 12.09 19.82
C GLY A 423 -36.35 10.73 19.74
N ALA A 424 -35.99 10.12 20.87
CA ALA A 424 -35.40 8.79 20.91
C ALA A 424 -36.34 7.71 20.33
N ALA A 425 -37.63 7.77 20.66
CA ALA A 425 -38.64 6.87 20.09
C ALA A 425 -38.78 7.02 18.57
N LEU A 426 -38.74 8.26 18.05
CA LEU A 426 -38.78 8.52 16.60
C LEU A 426 -37.54 7.96 15.88
N VAL A 427 -36.34 8.10 16.45
CA VAL A 427 -35.11 7.52 15.90
C VAL A 427 -35.18 5.99 15.86
N VAL A 428 -35.64 5.35 16.95
CA VAL A 428 -35.82 3.89 17.00
C VAL A 428 -36.90 3.42 16.01
N LEU A 429 -38.02 4.13 15.90
CA LEU A 429 -39.08 3.80 14.92
C LEU A 429 -38.60 4.01 13.47
N ALA A 430 -37.79 5.03 13.20
CA ALA A 430 -37.16 5.24 11.89
C ALA A 430 -36.17 4.11 11.56
N ALA A 431 -35.33 3.70 12.51
CA ALA A 431 -34.41 2.57 12.33
C ALA A 431 -35.17 1.25 12.06
N ILE A 432 -36.23 0.97 12.80
CA ILE A 432 -37.10 -0.20 12.59
C ILE A 432 -37.80 -0.10 11.22
N PHE A 433 -38.31 1.07 10.82
CA PHE A 433 -38.90 1.28 9.51
C PHE A 433 -37.89 1.03 8.38
N CYS A 434 -36.69 1.58 8.47
CA CYS A 434 -35.59 1.34 7.53
C CYS A 434 -35.20 -0.15 7.47
N ALA A 435 -35.16 -0.86 8.59
CA ALA A 435 -34.91 -2.30 8.63
C ALA A 435 -36.03 -3.11 7.97
N VAL A 436 -37.30 -2.76 8.22
CA VAL A 436 -38.47 -3.39 7.57
C VAL A 436 -38.51 -3.10 6.07
N VAL A 437 -38.13 -1.89 5.64
CA VAL A 437 -38.01 -1.51 4.22
C VAL A 437 -36.86 -2.28 3.55
N ARG A 438 -35.66 -2.32 4.14
CA ARG A 438 -34.54 -3.17 3.68
C ARG A 438 -34.99 -4.63 3.55
N TYR A 439 -35.63 -5.19 4.58
CA TYR A 439 -36.16 -6.56 4.55
C TYR A 439 -37.20 -6.77 3.44
N MET A 440 -38.16 -5.86 3.25
CA MET A 440 -39.16 -5.95 2.18
C MET A 440 -38.52 -5.84 0.79
N LEU A 441 -37.54 -4.96 0.59
CA LEU A 441 -36.80 -4.83 -0.66
C LEU A 441 -35.99 -6.09 -0.98
N VAL A 442 -35.27 -6.64 -0.01
CA VAL A 442 -34.55 -7.92 -0.14
C VAL A 442 -35.51 -9.07 -0.43
N LYS A 443 -36.67 -9.13 0.25
CA LYS A 443 -37.73 -10.14 0.02
C LYS A 443 -38.36 -9.98 -1.38
N LYS A 444 -38.46 -8.76 -1.91
CA LYS A 444 -38.92 -8.43 -3.27
C LYS A 444 -37.86 -8.80 -4.33
N ARG A 445 -36.57 -8.55 -4.09
CA ARG A 445 -35.42 -8.99 -4.93
C ARG A 445 -35.34 -10.52 -4.99
N ARG A 446 -35.39 -11.21 -3.84
CA ARG A 446 -35.44 -12.69 -3.75
C ARG A 446 -36.65 -13.29 -4.45
N ARG A 447 -37.86 -12.70 -4.32
CA ARG A 447 -39.06 -13.14 -5.06
C ARG A 447 -38.95 -12.94 -6.58
N ARG A 448 -38.40 -11.81 -7.05
CA ARG A 448 -38.13 -11.56 -8.48
C ARG A 448 -37.12 -12.59 -9.04
N LEU A 449 -36.04 -12.88 -8.32
CA LEU A 449 -35.05 -13.89 -8.69
C LEU A 449 -35.63 -15.31 -8.72
N ALA A 450 -36.50 -15.68 -7.78
CA ALA A 450 -37.19 -16.96 -7.79
C ALA A 450 -38.14 -17.12 -9.00
N LEU A 451 -38.86 -16.05 -9.38
CA LEU A 451 -39.69 -16.01 -10.58
C LEU A 451 -38.86 -16.07 -11.87
N ALA A 452 -37.70 -15.39 -11.93
CA ALA A 452 -36.77 -15.49 -13.05
C ALA A 452 -36.20 -16.92 -13.20
N ARG A 453 -35.81 -17.58 -12.09
CA ARG A 453 -35.38 -18.98 -12.07
C ARG A 453 -36.50 -19.94 -12.52
N ARG A 454 -37.76 -19.69 -12.14
CA ARG A 454 -38.93 -20.43 -12.67
C ARG A 454 -39.17 -20.18 -14.16
N ARG A 455 -39.03 -18.95 -14.66
CA ARG A 455 -39.10 -18.64 -16.11
C ARG A 455 -37.99 -19.32 -16.93
N ARG A 456 -36.76 -19.42 -16.39
CA ARG A 456 -35.68 -20.21 -17.03
C ARG A 456 -36.01 -21.71 -17.08
N LYS A 457 -36.42 -22.34 -15.97
CA LYS A 457 -36.84 -23.77 -15.97
C LYS A 457 -38.10 -24.05 -16.81
N GLY A 458 -39.04 -23.12 -16.91
CA GLY A 458 -40.22 -23.26 -17.78
C GLY A 458 -39.90 -23.20 -19.28
N ARG A 459 -38.74 -22.67 -19.69
CA ARG A 459 -38.33 -22.56 -21.09
C ARG A 459 -37.51 -23.76 -21.59
N SER A 460 -37.10 -24.67 -20.71
CA SER A 460 -36.42 -25.93 -21.08
C SER A 460 -37.35 -27.16 -21.05
N VAL A 461 -38.67 -26.95 -20.95
CA VAL A 461 -39.69 -28.02 -20.98
C VAL A 461 -40.80 -27.64 -21.97
N ASN A 462 -40.43 -27.13 -23.15
CA ASN A 462 -41.36 -27.01 -24.27
C ASN A 462 -40.66 -26.94 -25.65
N THR A 463 -39.88 -27.97 -25.96
CA THR A 463 -39.44 -28.30 -27.33
C THR A 463 -39.95 -29.70 -27.66
N GLY A 464 -41.28 -29.85 -27.73
CA GLY A 464 -41.89 -31.08 -28.26
C GLY A 464 -41.72 -31.12 -29.77
N GLU A 465 -41.25 -32.26 -30.30
CA GLU A 465 -41.07 -32.45 -31.74
C GLU A 465 -42.43 -32.45 -32.47
N PRO A 466 -42.60 -31.66 -33.55
CA PRO A 466 -43.70 -31.85 -34.48
C PRO A 466 -43.35 -32.96 -35.48
N VAL A 467 -43.57 -34.22 -35.10
CA VAL A 467 -43.46 -35.37 -36.03
C VAL A 467 -44.41 -35.16 -37.22
N ARG A 468 -43.87 -34.95 -38.42
CA ARG A 468 -44.60 -35.14 -39.68
C ARG A 468 -43.77 -35.89 -40.71
N ARG A 469 -44.28 -37.06 -41.10
CA ARG A 469 -43.87 -37.79 -42.30
C ARG A 469 -44.31 -37.01 -43.54
N TYR A 470 -43.50 -37.01 -44.58
CA TYR A 470 -43.98 -37.27 -45.94
C TYR A 470 -42.98 -38.23 -46.62
N SER A 471 -43.39 -38.85 -47.73
CA SER A 471 -42.73 -40.01 -48.33
C SER A 471 -42.69 -39.90 -49.85
N HIS A 472 -41.94 -40.82 -50.50
CA HIS A 472 -41.73 -40.93 -51.95
C HIS A 472 -40.82 -39.83 -52.55
N SER A 473 -39.99 -40.09 -53.56
CA SER A 473 -39.50 -41.38 -54.14
C SER A 473 -38.39 -41.12 -55.16
N GLY A 474 -37.45 -42.05 -55.36
CA GLY A 474 -36.70 -42.15 -56.62
C GLY A 474 -35.19 -42.39 -56.53
N SER A 475 -34.81 -43.67 -56.63
CA SER A 475 -33.63 -44.31 -57.28
C SER A 475 -32.20 -43.67 -57.34
N PRO A 476 -31.15 -44.50 -57.51
CA PRO A 476 -29.79 -44.15 -57.08
C PRO A 476 -28.74 -44.02 -58.20
N TYR A 477 -27.52 -43.60 -57.83
CA TYR A 477 -26.30 -43.90 -58.59
C TYR A 477 -25.12 -44.34 -57.70
N ARG A 478 -24.24 -45.17 -58.29
CA ARG A 478 -22.94 -45.68 -57.79
C ARG A 478 -21.88 -44.56 -57.74
N ALA A 479 -20.75 -44.59 -57.01
CA ALA A 479 -20.17 -45.41 -55.91
C ALA A 479 -18.90 -44.63 -55.37
N ALA A 480 -17.86 -45.11 -54.66
CA ALA A 480 -17.35 -46.45 -54.32
C ALA A 480 -16.35 -46.46 -53.11
N THR A 481 -15.61 -47.57 -52.97
CA THR A 481 -14.36 -47.91 -52.23
C THR A 481 -13.39 -46.77 -51.83
N SER A 482 -12.59 -46.85 -50.74
CA SER A 482 -11.94 -48.00 -50.03
C SER A 482 -11.75 -47.69 -48.52
N ARG A 483 -11.79 -48.64 -47.55
CA ARG A 483 -10.81 -49.68 -47.09
C ARG A 483 -9.41 -49.14 -46.75
N GLY A 484 -8.74 -49.47 -45.62
CA GLY A 484 -9.02 -50.38 -44.47
C GLY A 484 -8.66 -49.74 -43.11
N SER A 485 -8.97 -50.27 -41.91
CA SER A 485 -8.47 -51.51 -41.26
C SER A 485 -6.93 -51.63 -41.29
N ASN A 486 -6.19 -51.88 -40.21
CA ASN A 486 -6.46 -52.64 -38.96
C ASN A 486 -5.40 -52.24 -37.86
N HIS A 487 -5.36 -52.63 -36.57
CA HIS A 487 -6.11 -53.60 -35.73
C HIS A 487 -6.02 -53.26 -34.20
N ARG A 488 -6.41 -54.23 -33.35
CA ARG A 488 -6.29 -54.38 -31.87
C ARG A 488 -4.87 -54.09 -31.27
N ARG A 489 -4.71 -53.74 -29.98
CA ARG A 489 -4.90 -54.64 -28.80
C ARG A 489 -5.08 -53.94 -27.45
N SER A 490 -5.76 -54.62 -26.54
CA SER A 490 -5.93 -54.28 -25.11
C SER A 490 -5.24 -55.29 -24.20
N VAL A 491 -4.83 -54.87 -23.00
CA VAL A 491 -4.43 -55.72 -21.87
C VAL A 491 -4.97 -55.13 -20.56
N ARG A 492 -5.43 -55.97 -19.63
CA ARG A 492 -5.86 -55.63 -18.26
C ARG A 492 -4.87 -56.22 -17.24
N ARG A 493 -4.59 -55.48 -16.15
CA ARG A 493 -4.37 -55.90 -14.74
C ARG A 493 -3.85 -54.66 -13.95
N SER A 494 -4.18 -54.29 -12.71
CA SER A 494 -4.72 -54.93 -11.48
C SER A 494 -3.78 -55.91 -10.78
N ALA A 495 -3.33 -55.75 -9.52
CA ALA A 495 -3.52 -54.69 -8.51
C ALA A 495 -2.12 -54.15 -8.04
N GLU A 496 -1.81 -53.57 -6.87
CA GLU A 496 -2.36 -53.64 -5.49
C GLU A 496 -1.72 -52.54 -4.59
N SER A 497 -2.21 -52.34 -3.36
CA SER A 497 -1.71 -51.35 -2.36
C SER A 497 -1.99 -51.85 -0.92
N PRO A 498 -1.43 -51.23 0.14
CA PRO A 498 -0.07 -50.71 0.37
C PRO A 498 0.57 -51.35 1.64
N SER A 499 1.79 -50.96 2.05
CA SER A 499 2.35 -51.36 3.36
C SER A 499 2.86 -50.18 4.20
N ARG A 500 2.40 -50.11 5.46
CA ARG A 500 3.01 -49.31 6.54
C ARG A 500 4.01 -50.18 7.31
N TYR A 501 5.03 -49.58 7.92
CA TYR A 501 5.64 -50.08 9.16
C TYR A 501 5.99 -48.92 10.10
N ALA A 502 6.14 -49.18 11.41
CA ALA A 502 6.21 -48.14 12.42
C ALA A 502 6.87 -48.58 13.75
N ARG A 503 7.39 -47.58 14.50
CA ARG A 503 7.77 -47.56 15.93
C ARG A 503 9.01 -48.39 16.37
N GLY A 504 9.64 -47.93 17.46
CA GLY A 504 10.82 -48.51 18.13
C GLY A 504 12.01 -47.54 18.13
N ALA A 505 12.25 -46.61 19.06
CA ALA A 505 11.95 -46.44 20.50
C ALA A 505 13.06 -46.95 21.47
N VAL A 506 13.57 -46.01 22.29
CA VAL A 506 14.30 -46.17 23.57
C VAL A 506 15.71 -46.80 23.55
N SER A 507 16.75 -45.99 23.78
CA SER A 507 17.51 -45.96 25.07
C SER A 507 18.75 -45.04 25.05
N HIS A 508 19.04 -44.42 26.21
CA HIS A 508 20.32 -43.82 26.61
C HIS A 508 20.96 -44.77 27.66
N PRO A 509 22.30 -44.83 27.84
CA PRO A 509 22.91 -43.94 28.84
C PRO A 509 24.42 -43.59 28.71
N SER A 510 24.85 -42.66 29.58
CA SER A 510 26.18 -42.54 30.22
C SER A 510 27.43 -42.14 29.42
N VAL A 511 27.74 -40.84 29.48
CA VAL A 511 28.94 -40.26 30.13
C VAL A 511 30.26 -41.07 30.14
N ARG A 512 31.33 -40.49 29.56
CA ARG A 512 32.69 -40.61 30.15
C ARG A 512 33.59 -39.40 29.88
N LYS A 513 34.22 -38.87 30.95
CA LYS A 513 35.23 -37.80 30.91
C LYS A 513 36.64 -38.33 30.60
N ARG A 514 37.43 -37.58 29.81
CA ARG A 514 38.90 -37.37 29.91
C ARG A 514 39.25 -36.25 28.91
N ARG A 515 39.70 -35.05 29.33
CA ARG A 515 41.07 -34.71 29.78
C ARG A 515 42.16 -35.22 28.82
N ARG A 516 42.69 -34.33 27.99
CA ARG A 516 43.79 -33.46 28.47
C ARG A 516 43.38 -32.00 28.36
#